data_AF-A0A9D7CYE1-F1
#
_entry.id   AF-A0A9D7CYE1-F1
#
_cell.length_a   1.000
_cell.length_b   1.000
_cell.length_c   1.000
_cell.angle_alpha   90.00
_cell.angle_beta   90.00
_cell.angle_gamma   90.00
#
_symmetry.space_group_name_H-M   'P 1'
#
loop_
_entity.id
_entity.type
_entity.pdbx_description
1 polymer ?
#
loop_
_entity_poly.entity_id
_entity_poly.type
_entity_poly.pdbx_seq_one_letter_code
_entity_poly.pdbx_strand_id
1 'polypeptide(L)'
;MPVDPSRTLVLVRGEPSGQGPTGTGESPVRVVPAWASPPDTHVLVMLGDTAPEATGALRVLRHRLEQKRASGMWVFGVTSARAGDGKSTFAAQLALVLSESQRARVLLLEANFAKPSLARILGFKVPQNSGFSTQLARKMRGSPEPWCVVALGPALHVLAEDDREAGFPETLHSTFFSNAITFLARGYDFLVVDAPSILGSGDANVVENAVDAMILVARSGVTQGNDLQAAVKQLGDRKAMGVVLWNAESTGKAQRT
;
A
#
# COMPACT_ATOMS: atom_id res chain seq x y z
N MET A 1 40.49 -0.45 29.32
CA MET A 1 40.22 0.92 28.83
C MET A 1 38.81 0.94 28.24
N PRO A 2 37.79 1.36 28.99
CA PRO A 2 36.43 1.50 28.47
C PRO A 2 36.26 2.82 27.71
N VAL A 3 35.44 2.79 26.66
CA VAL A 3 35.24 3.87 25.69
C VAL A 3 34.16 4.86 26.19
N ASP A 4 34.46 6.15 26.07
CA ASP A 4 33.67 7.32 26.45
C ASP A 4 32.38 7.47 25.59
N PRO A 5 31.20 7.71 26.18
CA PRO A 5 29.91 7.79 25.49
C PRO A 5 29.53 9.19 24.93
N SER A 6 30.46 10.14 24.82
CA SER A 6 30.17 11.49 24.29
C SER A 6 30.12 11.57 22.75
N ARG A 7 29.03 11.08 22.14
CA ARG A 7 28.57 11.58 20.82
C ARG A 7 27.09 11.98 20.87
N THR A 8 26.93 13.28 21.07
CA THR A 8 25.73 14.11 21.03
C THR A 8 24.78 13.74 19.89
N LEU A 9 23.58 13.26 20.24
CA LEU A 9 22.44 13.16 19.34
C LEU A 9 21.77 14.55 19.26
N VAL A 10 21.91 15.21 18.11
CA VAL A 10 21.28 16.51 17.84
C VAL A 10 19.79 16.29 17.60
N LEU A 11 18.97 16.62 18.60
CA LEU A 11 17.52 16.72 18.50
C LEU A 11 17.17 18.00 17.72
N VAL A 12 16.95 17.88 16.41
CA VAL A 12 16.38 18.97 15.61
C VAL A 12 14.87 18.99 15.87
N ARG A 13 14.44 19.85 16.80
CA ARG A 13 13.03 20.28 16.87
C ARG A 13 12.77 21.19 15.68
N GLY A 14 12.07 20.69 14.67
CA GLY A 14 11.46 21.53 13.66
C GLY A 14 10.22 22.21 14.25
N GLU A 15 10.31 23.51 14.53
CA GLU A 15 9.11 24.31 14.73
C GLU A 15 8.38 24.51 13.39
N PRO A 16 7.03 24.45 13.35
CA PRO A 16 6.28 24.69 12.14
C PRO A 16 6.14 26.21 11.92
N SER A 17 6.99 26.78 11.08
CA SER A 17 6.83 28.17 10.63
C SER A 17 5.91 28.26 9.41
N GLY A 18 4.71 28.84 9.60
CA GLY A 18 4.15 29.80 8.65
C GLY A 18 2.96 29.41 7.76
N GLN A 19 1.74 29.55 8.33
CA GLN A 19 0.49 30.05 7.70
C GLN A 19 -0.08 29.34 6.46
N GLY A 20 -0.93 28.34 6.73
CA GLY A 20 -2.07 28.00 5.86
C GLY A 20 -3.34 28.76 6.29
N PRO A 21 -4.38 28.85 5.43
CA PRO A 21 -5.52 29.72 5.64
C PRO A 21 -6.36 29.28 6.84
N THR A 22 -6.83 30.26 7.60
CA THR A 22 -7.73 30.13 8.73
C THR A 22 -9.09 29.59 8.29
N GLY A 23 -9.29 28.28 8.45
CA GLY A 23 -10.59 27.62 8.38
C GLY A 23 -10.70 26.59 9.50
N THR A 24 -11.66 26.76 10.40
CA THR A 24 -12.04 25.75 11.39
C THR A 24 -12.44 24.45 10.68
N GLY A 25 -11.60 23.41 10.75
CA GLY A 25 -11.90 22.12 10.14
C GLY A 25 -11.00 21.03 10.71
N GLU A 26 -11.58 20.08 11.44
CA GLU A 26 -10.87 18.87 11.86
C GLU A 26 -10.30 18.14 10.64
N SER A 27 -9.08 17.60 10.76
CA SER A 27 -8.43 16.86 9.68
C SER A 27 -9.34 15.70 9.22
N PRO A 28 -9.60 15.55 7.91
CA PRO A 28 -10.47 14.50 7.37
C PRO A 28 -9.94 13.07 7.61
N VAL A 29 -8.68 12.97 8.04
CA VAL A 29 -7.98 11.74 8.40
C VAL A 29 -7.43 11.89 9.82
N ARG A 30 -7.77 10.92 10.67
CA ARG A 30 -7.17 10.71 11.99
C ARG A 30 -6.06 9.69 11.87
N VAL A 31 -4.83 10.11 12.13
CA VAL A 31 -3.65 9.22 12.12
C VAL A 31 -3.44 8.67 13.53
N VAL A 32 -3.34 7.36 13.66
CA VAL A 32 -3.02 6.68 14.91
C VAL A 32 -1.69 5.93 14.77
N PRO A 33 -0.82 5.91 15.78
CA PRO A 33 0.42 5.13 15.69
C PRO A 33 0.13 3.63 15.64
N ALA A 34 0.94 2.86 14.91
CA ALA A 34 0.92 1.41 15.01
C ALA A 34 1.30 0.99 16.44
N TRP A 35 0.36 0.39 17.17
CA TRP A 35 0.60 -0.12 18.51
C TRP A 35 1.22 -1.53 18.43
N ALA A 36 2.52 -1.58 18.18
CA ALA A 36 3.36 -2.74 18.46
C ALA A 36 4.80 -2.25 18.65
N SER A 37 5.50 -2.81 19.64
CA SER A 37 6.90 -2.52 20.00
C SER A 37 7.82 -2.24 18.80
N PRO A 38 8.81 -1.36 19.02
CA PRO A 38 8.85 -0.04 18.41
C PRO A 38 8.58 -0.04 16.89
N PRO A 39 7.92 1.02 16.36
CA PRO A 39 7.33 1.07 15.02
C PRO A 39 8.30 0.82 13.86
N ASP A 40 9.59 0.90 14.10
CA ASP A 40 10.62 0.80 13.07
C ASP A 40 11.10 -0.64 12.82
N THR A 41 10.98 -1.56 13.78
CA THR A 41 11.69 -2.84 13.69
C THR A 41 11.13 -3.75 12.60
N HIS A 42 9.82 -3.97 12.52
CA HIS A 42 9.24 -4.91 11.54
C HIS A 42 9.26 -4.38 10.10
N VAL A 43 9.13 -3.07 9.93
CA VAL A 43 9.19 -2.40 8.64
C VAL A 43 10.61 -2.38 8.07
N LEU A 44 11.60 -2.02 8.91
CA LEU A 44 13.01 -2.09 8.54
C LEU A 44 13.44 -3.54 8.29
N VAL A 45 12.91 -4.51 9.05
CA VAL A 45 13.13 -5.94 8.82
C VAL A 45 12.53 -6.36 7.48
N MET A 46 11.33 -5.92 7.09
CA MET A 46 10.76 -6.30 5.80
C MET A 46 11.58 -5.82 4.60
N LEU A 47 12.09 -4.59 4.64
CA LEU A 47 13.02 -4.08 3.60
C LEU A 47 14.43 -4.67 3.73
N GLY A 48 14.89 -4.95 4.95
CA GLY A 48 16.21 -5.52 5.25
C GLY A 48 16.33 -7.01 4.90
N ASP A 49 15.25 -7.76 5.03
CA ASP A 49 15.13 -9.18 4.63
C ASP A 49 14.92 -9.34 3.13
N THR A 50 14.62 -8.24 2.42
CA THR A 50 14.50 -8.23 0.97
C THR A 50 15.90 -8.23 0.35
N ALA A 51 16.16 -9.17 -0.57
CA ALA A 51 17.45 -9.27 -1.27
C ALA A 51 17.87 -7.91 -1.87
N PRO A 52 19.15 -7.52 -1.81
CA PRO A 52 19.62 -6.23 -2.29
C PRO A 52 19.20 -5.90 -3.74
N GLU A 53 19.19 -6.92 -4.60
CA GLU A 53 18.77 -6.83 -5.99
C GLU A 53 17.28 -6.48 -6.11
N ALA A 54 16.43 -7.10 -5.29
CA ALA A 54 15.00 -6.83 -5.24
C ALA A 54 14.71 -5.43 -4.70
N THR A 55 15.43 -5.00 -3.67
CA THR A 55 15.36 -3.61 -3.15
C THR A 55 15.80 -2.60 -4.21
N GLY A 56 16.87 -2.89 -4.96
CA GLY A 56 17.31 -2.10 -6.10
C GLY A 56 16.23 -1.98 -7.19
N ALA A 57 15.59 -3.09 -7.55
CA ALA A 57 14.50 -3.12 -8.54
C ALA A 57 13.28 -2.31 -8.08
N LEU A 58 12.89 -2.40 -6.80
CA LEU A 58 11.83 -1.58 -6.22
C LEU A 58 12.15 -0.09 -6.28
N ARG A 59 13.40 0.31 -6.02
CA ARG A 59 13.84 1.72 -6.13
C ARG A 59 13.82 2.23 -7.57
N VAL A 60 14.17 1.39 -8.54
CA VAL A 60 14.02 1.72 -9.97
C VAL A 60 12.55 1.88 -10.33
N LEU A 61 11.68 0.97 -9.87
CA LEU A 61 10.24 1.09 -10.09
C LEU A 61 9.69 2.37 -9.47
N ARG A 62 10.03 2.68 -8.21
CA ARG A 62 9.68 3.95 -7.57
C ARG A 62 10.03 5.13 -8.45
N HIS A 63 11.27 5.21 -8.94
CA HIS A 63 11.70 6.34 -9.76
C HIS A 63 10.83 6.52 -11.01
N ARG A 64 10.44 5.41 -11.67
CA ARG A 64 9.53 5.43 -12.83
C ARG A 64 8.12 5.90 -12.43
N LEU A 65 7.62 5.46 -11.27
CA LEU A 65 6.32 5.87 -10.75
C LEU A 65 6.30 7.37 -10.40
N GLU A 66 7.37 7.88 -9.78
CA GLU A 66 7.55 9.30 -9.47
C GLU A 66 7.60 10.15 -10.74
N GLN A 67 8.34 9.73 -11.78
CA GLN A 67 8.38 10.42 -13.06
C GLN A 67 7.02 10.44 -13.76
N LYS A 68 6.28 9.32 -13.71
CA LYS A 68 4.96 9.21 -14.32
C LYS A 68 3.91 10.06 -13.61
N ARG A 69 4.07 10.33 -12.30
CA ARG A 69 3.13 11.11 -11.49
C ARG A 69 2.97 12.56 -11.95
N ALA A 70 3.87 13.11 -12.79
CA ALA A 70 3.87 14.48 -13.34
C ALA A 70 3.66 15.61 -12.31
N SER A 71 2.47 15.75 -11.73
CA SER A 71 2.14 16.52 -10.52
C SER A 71 0.79 16.06 -9.96
N GLY A 72 0.65 15.95 -8.63
CA GLY A 72 -0.63 15.62 -7.97
C GLY A 72 -0.66 14.21 -7.37
N MET A 73 -1.83 13.79 -6.90
CA MET A 73 -2.03 12.44 -6.35
C MET A 73 -2.06 11.41 -7.48
N TRP A 74 -1.53 10.21 -7.21
CA TRP A 74 -1.70 9.08 -8.12
C TRP A 74 -2.15 7.84 -7.39
N VAL A 75 -3.22 7.23 -7.89
CA VAL A 75 -3.85 6.06 -7.30
C VAL A 75 -3.59 4.85 -8.19
N PHE A 76 -2.98 3.80 -7.66
CA PHE A 76 -2.81 2.57 -8.41
C PHE A 76 -3.11 1.34 -7.56
N GLY A 77 -3.72 0.34 -8.19
CA GLY A 77 -3.95 -0.95 -7.60
C GLY A 77 -2.81 -1.93 -7.88
N VAL A 78 -2.60 -2.85 -6.96
CA VAL A 78 -1.71 -3.99 -7.10
C VAL A 78 -2.56 -5.24 -7.03
N THR A 79 -2.54 -6.05 -8.09
CA THR A 79 -3.30 -7.30 -8.17
C THR A 79 -2.38 -8.43 -8.64
N SER A 80 -2.91 -9.64 -8.73
CA SER A 80 -2.26 -10.82 -9.29
C SER A 80 -3.27 -11.66 -10.04
N ALA A 81 -2.79 -12.63 -10.83
CA ALA A 81 -3.70 -13.55 -11.53
C ALA A 81 -4.48 -14.39 -10.51
N ARG A 82 -3.79 -14.96 -9.51
CA ARG A 82 -4.41 -15.78 -8.45
C ARG A 82 -3.88 -15.44 -7.07
N ALA A 83 -4.58 -15.90 -6.04
CA ALA A 83 -4.15 -15.75 -4.66
C ALA A 83 -2.82 -16.49 -4.43
N GLY A 84 -1.90 -15.89 -3.65
CA GLY A 84 -0.60 -16.49 -3.33
C GLY A 84 0.57 -16.04 -4.21
N ASP A 85 0.33 -15.21 -5.23
CA ASP A 85 1.37 -14.65 -6.11
C ASP A 85 2.23 -13.54 -5.44
N GLY A 86 1.92 -13.15 -4.20
CA GLY A 86 2.72 -12.20 -3.44
C GLY A 86 2.35 -10.72 -3.63
N LYS A 87 1.23 -10.41 -4.30
CA LYS A 87 0.74 -9.03 -4.54
C LYS A 87 0.71 -8.14 -3.29
N SER A 88 0.27 -8.66 -2.14
CA SER A 88 0.13 -7.90 -0.90
C SER A 88 1.49 -7.55 -0.29
N THR A 89 2.43 -8.50 -0.32
CA THR A 89 3.82 -8.28 0.09
C THR A 89 4.49 -7.25 -0.81
N PHE A 90 4.32 -7.39 -2.14
CA PHE A 90 4.84 -6.44 -3.11
C PHE A 90 4.24 -5.04 -2.92
N ALA A 91 2.93 -4.92 -2.71
CA ALA A 91 2.26 -3.64 -2.45
C ALA A 91 2.81 -2.95 -1.20
N ALA A 92 3.01 -3.72 -0.12
CA ALA A 92 3.61 -3.23 1.12
C ALA A 92 5.05 -2.73 0.91
N GLN A 93 5.90 -3.51 0.23
CA GLN A 93 7.28 -3.11 -0.06
C GLN A 93 7.36 -1.90 -0.98
N LEU A 94 6.49 -1.83 -2.00
CA LEU A 94 6.44 -0.70 -2.91
C LEU A 94 6.02 0.57 -2.15
N ALA A 95 5.01 0.50 -1.28
CA ALA A 95 4.60 1.62 -0.43
C ALA A 95 5.73 2.08 0.50
N LEU A 96 6.48 1.14 1.07
CA LEU A 96 7.65 1.42 1.89
C LEU A 96 8.73 2.18 1.10
N VAL A 97 9.12 1.67 -0.07
CA VAL A 97 10.13 2.31 -0.92
C VAL A 97 9.67 3.69 -1.41
N LEU A 98 8.39 3.86 -1.75
CA LEU A 98 7.81 5.17 -2.11
C LEU A 98 7.89 6.19 -0.96
N SER A 99 7.74 5.74 0.29
CA SER A 99 7.80 6.58 1.48
C SER A 99 9.22 6.80 2.04
N GLU A 100 10.22 6.05 1.55
CA GLU A 100 11.61 6.14 2.01
C GLU A 100 12.10 7.59 1.99
N SER A 101 12.83 7.98 3.04
CA SER A 101 13.37 9.34 3.21
C SER A 101 12.31 10.45 3.10
N GLN A 102 11.03 10.15 3.37
CA GLN A 102 9.91 11.09 3.33
C GLN A 102 9.72 11.78 1.97
N ARG A 103 10.11 11.09 0.88
CA ARG A 103 10.01 11.62 -0.50
C ARG A 103 8.58 11.86 -0.96
N ALA A 104 7.65 11.06 -0.47
CA ALA A 104 6.24 11.13 -0.82
C ALA A 104 5.39 10.69 0.37
N ARG A 105 4.23 11.32 0.56
CA ARG A 105 3.19 10.83 1.46
C ARG A 105 2.46 9.68 0.80
N VAL A 106 2.48 8.51 1.42
CA VAL A 106 1.90 7.27 0.88
C VAL A 106 0.79 6.77 1.78
N LEU A 107 -0.34 6.43 1.18
CA LEU A 107 -1.37 5.60 1.81
C LEU A 107 -1.37 4.22 1.16
N LEU A 108 -1.10 3.18 1.94
CA LEU A 108 -1.33 1.81 1.55
C LEU A 108 -2.72 1.38 2.05
N LEU A 109 -3.56 0.90 1.15
CA LEU A 109 -4.96 0.57 1.42
C LEU A 109 -5.22 -0.91 1.14
N GLU A 110 -5.83 -1.62 2.08
CA GLU A 110 -6.30 -3.00 1.92
C GLU A 110 -7.66 -2.99 1.21
N ALA A 111 -7.77 -3.52 -0.01
CA ALA A 111 -9.06 -3.72 -0.69
C ALA A 111 -9.40 -5.20 -0.90
N ASN A 112 -8.56 -6.11 -0.40
CA ASN A 112 -8.82 -7.55 -0.42
C ASN A 112 -9.51 -8.00 0.88
N PHE A 113 -10.75 -7.55 1.09
CA PHE A 113 -11.51 -7.81 2.31
C PHE A 113 -11.76 -9.29 2.58
N ALA A 114 -11.87 -10.13 1.54
CA ALA A 114 -12.09 -11.55 1.72
C ALA A 114 -10.91 -12.28 2.40
N LYS A 115 -9.68 -11.77 2.20
CA LYS A 115 -8.44 -12.35 2.75
C LYS A 115 -7.46 -11.22 3.08
N PRO A 116 -7.76 -10.41 4.10
CA PRO A 116 -6.92 -9.28 4.45
C PRO A 116 -5.58 -9.77 4.99
N SER A 117 -4.52 -9.01 4.71
CA SER A 117 -3.16 -9.47 5.00
C SER A 117 -2.19 -8.37 5.40
N LEU A 118 -2.49 -7.11 5.09
CA LEU A 118 -1.55 -6.00 5.30
C LEU A 118 -1.16 -5.84 6.77
N ALA A 119 -2.11 -5.91 7.71
CA ALA A 119 -1.83 -5.78 9.14
C ALA A 119 -0.84 -6.84 9.63
N ARG A 120 -1.04 -8.10 9.21
CA ARG A 120 -0.14 -9.22 9.51
C ARG A 120 1.22 -9.08 8.84
N ILE A 121 1.25 -8.69 7.55
CA ILE A 121 2.50 -8.48 6.79
C ILE A 121 3.36 -7.39 7.43
N LEU A 122 2.72 -6.31 7.89
CA LEU A 122 3.38 -5.12 8.42
C LEU A 122 3.56 -5.15 9.94
N GLY A 123 3.11 -6.22 10.61
CA GLY A 123 3.35 -6.46 12.04
C GLY A 123 2.59 -5.52 12.98
N PHE A 124 1.39 -5.05 12.61
CA PHE A 124 0.55 -4.22 13.48
C PHE A 124 -0.86 -4.80 13.64
N LYS A 125 -1.57 -4.33 14.66
CA LYS A 125 -2.98 -4.67 14.88
C LYS A 125 -3.88 -3.51 14.48
N VAL A 126 -4.93 -3.80 13.73
CA VAL A 126 -5.93 -2.79 13.37
C VAL A 126 -6.64 -2.34 14.65
N PRO A 127 -6.73 -1.03 14.95
CA PRO A 127 -7.47 -0.55 16.10
C PRO A 127 -8.94 -0.97 16.00
N GLN A 128 -9.57 -1.21 17.16
CA GLN A 128 -10.97 -1.63 17.19
C GLN A 128 -11.86 -0.70 16.37
N ASN A 129 -12.76 -1.28 15.59
CA ASN A 129 -13.70 -0.58 14.71
C ASN A 129 -13.04 0.38 13.69
N SER A 130 -11.75 0.19 13.40
CA SER A 130 -11.00 1.00 12.43
C SER A 130 -10.63 0.22 11.16
N GLY A 131 -11.21 -0.97 10.93
CA GLY A 131 -11.08 -1.69 9.67
C GLY A 131 -11.70 -0.90 8.51
N PHE A 132 -11.13 -1.03 7.30
CA PHE A 132 -11.58 -0.21 6.16
C PHE A 132 -13.06 -0.41 5.83
N SER A 133 -13.55 -1.65 5.76
CA SER A 133 -14.96 -1.93 5.51
C SER A 133 -15.88 -1.34 6.58
N THR A 134 -15.48 -1.42 7.86
CA THR A 134 -16.22 -0.85 8.98
C THR A 134 -16.34 0.67 8.85
N GLN A 135 -15.23 1.35 8.50
CA GLN A 135 -15.23 2.79 8.28
C GLN A 135 -16.05 3.18 7.04
N LEU A 136 -15.94 2.42 5.95
CA LEU A 136 -16.71 2.62 4.73
C LEU A 136 -18.22 2.52 5.01
N ALA A 137 -18.65 1.50 5.77
CA ALA A 137 -20.05 1.33 6.16
C ALA A 137 -20.57 2.49 7.04
N ARG A 138 -19.71 3.08 7.90
CA ARG A 138 -20.05 4.30 8.65
C ARG A 138 -20.21 5.50 7.72
N LYS A 139 -19.33 5.64 6.72
CA LYS A 139 -19.43 6.71 5.72
C LYS A 139 -20.68 6.59 4.85
N MET A 140 -21.07 5.37 4.49
CA MET A 140 -22.35 5.11 3.82
C MET A 140 -23.56 5.58 4.64
N ARG A 141 -23.47 5.49 5.96
CA ARG A 141 -24.49 5.98 6.90
C ARG A 141 -24.36 7.47 7.23
N GLY A 142 -23.50 8.21 6.54
CA GLY A 142 -23.32 9.65 6.72
C GLY A 142 -22.49 10.04 7.95
N SER A 143 -21.70 9.13 8.52
CA SER A 143 -20.88 9.45 9.69
C SER A 143 -19.87 10.57 9.40
N PRO A 144 -19.82 11.63 10.25
CA PRO A 144 -18.85 12.71 10.12
C PRO A 144 -17.45 12.29 10.58
N GLU A 145 -17.31 11.18 11.31
CA GLU A 145 -16.03 10.73 11.88
C GLU A 145 -14.91 10.67 10.83
N PRO A 146 -13.72 11.21 11.08
CA PRO A 146 -12.62 11.16 10.12
C PRO A 146 -12.17 9.72 9.85
N TRP A 147 -11.54 9.49 8.69
CA TRP A 147 -10.93 8.19 8.40
C TRP A 147 -9.77 7.92 9.35
N CYS A 148 -9.80 6.80 10.06
CA CYS A 148 -8.74 6.33 10.94
C CYS A 148 -7.71 5.54 10.12
N VAL A 149 -6.46 6.01 10.07
CA VAL A 149 -5.33 5.32 9.40
C VAL A 149 -4.22 5.06 10.39
N VAL A 150 -3.49 3.97 10.20
CA VAL A 150 -2.35 3.59 11.05
C VAL A 150 -1.06 4.16 10.45
N ALA A 151 -0.29 4.93 11.21
CA ALA A 151 1.04 5.37 10.81
C ALA A 151 2.08 4.28 11.08
N LEU A 152 2.82 3.89 10.04
CA LEU A 152 4.03 3.08 10.11
C LEU A 152 5.32 3.91 10.02
N GLY A 153 5.16 5.22 9.83
CA GLY A 153 6.24 6.20 9.82
C GLY A 153 5.68 7.58 9.47
N PRO A 154 6.56 8.60 9.38
CA PRO A 154 6.12 9.98 9.10
C PRO A 154 5.43 10.16 7.74
N ALA A 155 5.75 9.28 6.77
CA ALA A 155 5.29 9.40 5.39
C ALA A 155 4.49 8.19 4.89
N LEU A 156 4.38 7.11 5.68
CA LEU A 156 3.60 5.92 5.31
C LEU A 156 2.46 5.71 6.31
N HIS A 157 1.24 5.80 5.79
CA HIS A 157 0.03 5.44 6.51
C HIS A 157 -0.62 4.20 5.86
N VAL A 158 -1.37 3.45 6.66
CA VAL A 158 -2.02 2.22 6.24
C VAL A 158 -3.49 2.25 6.67
N LEU A 159 -4.39 1.97 5.72
CA LEU A 159 -5.79 1.69 5.97
C LEU A 159 -6.04 0.21 5.71
N ALA A 160 -5.92 -0.60 6.75
CA ALA A 160 -6.06 -2.05 6.68
C ALA A 160 -7.46 -2.52 7.09
N GLU A 161 -7.75 -3.79 6.82
CA GLU A 161 -8.90 -4.51 7.33
C GLU A 161 -8.50 -5.40 8.51
N ASP A 162 -9.40 -5.58 9.48
CA ASP A 162 -9.19 -6.50 10.60
C ASP A 162 -9.43 -7.96 10.13
N ASP A 163 -8.73 -8.91 10.75
CA ASP A 163 -8.83 -10.34 10.43
C ASP A 163 -10.09 -10.99 11.06
N ARG A 164 -11.02 -10.17 11.57
CA ARG A 164 -12.19 -10.64 12.34
C ARG A 164 -13.38 -10.91 11.41
N GLU A 165 -13.91 -12.12 11.54
CA GLU A 165 -15.00 -12.75 10.76
C GLU A 165 -16.38 -12.05 10.78
N ALA A 166 -16.54 -10.85 11.32
CA ALA A 166 -17.87 -10.27 11.51
C ALA A 166 -18.15 -9.11 10.54
N GLY A 167 -18.88 -9.41 9.47
CA GLY A 167 -19.62 -8.42 8.70
C GLY A 167 -18.90 -7.86 7.49
N PHE A 168 -18.28 -8.72 6.67
CA PHE A 168 -17.90 -8.35 5.31
C PHE A 168 -19.08 -7.66 4.63
N PRO A 169 -18.88 -6.53 3.94
CA PRO A 169 -19.83 -6.12 2.92
C PRO A 169 -19.97 -7.29 1.96
N GLU A 170 -21.19 -7.77 1.70
CA GLU A 170 -21.42 -8.85 0.72
C GLU A 170 -20.81 -8.51 -0.65
N THR A 171 -20.57 -7.22 -0.91
CA THR A 171 -19.84 -6.70 -2.06
C THR A 171 -19.19 -5.36 -1.74
N LEU A 172 -18.03 -5.09 -2.36
CA LEU A 172 -17.51 -3.72 -2.44
C LEU A 172 -18.49 -2.84 -3.22
N HIS A 173 -19.22 -1.96 -2.54
CA HIS A 173 -20.10 -1.00 -3.21
C HIS A 173 -19.28 0.00 -4.03
N SER A 174 -19.35 -0.12 -5.35
CA SER A 174 -18.47 0.60 -6.29
C SER A 174 -18.46 2.12 -6.12
N THR A 175 -19.63 2.74 -5.92
CA THR A 175 -19.75 4.20 -5.75
C THR A 175 -19.10 4.68 -4.45
N PHE A 176 -19.37 4.01 -3.33
CA PHE A 176 -18.82 4.40 -2.03
C PHE A 176 -17.32 4.15 -1.95
N PHE A 177 -16.86 3.04 -2.51
CA PHE A 177 -15.43 2.77 -2.63
C PHE A 177 -14.73 3.84 -3.47
N SER A 178 -15.23 4.15 -4.66
CA SER A 178 -14.65 5.18 -5.54
C SER A 178 -14.60 6.56 -4.88
N ASN A 179 -15.66 6.93 -4.16
CA ASN A 179 -15.72 8.16 -3.38
C ASN A 179 -14.70 8.16 -2.24
N ALA A 180 -14.53 7.04 -1.54
CA ALA A 180 -13.53 6.89 -0.48
C ALA A 180 -12.11 7.04 -1.03
N ILE A 181 -11.79 6.37 -2.15
CA ILE A 181 -10.48 6.48 -2.82
C ILE A 181 -10.21 7.93 -3.22
N THR A 182 -11.16 8.57 -3.91
CA THR A 182 -11.05 9.97 -4.35
C THR A 182 -10.84 10.93 -3.17
N PHE A 183 -11.52 10.68 -2.05
CA PHE A 183 -11.41 11.50 -0.85
C PHE A 183 -10.06 11.30 -0.16
N LEU A 184 -9.67 10.05 0.08
CA LEU A 184 -8.42 9.69 0.76
C LEU A 184 -7.21 10.18 -0.03
N ALA A 185 -7.20 10.03 -1.35
CA ALA A 185 -6.09 10.40 -2.22
C ALA A 185 -5.67 11.89 -2.09
N ARG A 186 -6.58 12.78 -1.67
CA ARG A 186 -6.27 14.22 -1.46
C ARG A 186 -5.19 14.49 -0.42
N GLY A 187 -4.98 13.57 0.52
CA GLY A 187 -3.98 13.70 1.58
C GLY A 187 -2.61 13.11 1.27
N TYR A 188 -2.42 12.54 0.07
CA TYR A 188 -1.27 11.70 -0.26
C TYR A 188 -0.77 11.95 -1.69
N ASP A 189 0.53 11.75 -1.89
CA ASP A 189 1.16 11.74 -3.21
C ASP A 189 0.85 10.44 -3.96
N PHE A 190 0.86 9.31 -3.23
CA PHE A 190 0.52 8.00 -3.77
C PHE A 190 -0.51 7.30 -2.89
N LEU A 191 -1.48 6.67 -3.53
CA LEU A 191 -2.40 5.72 -2.89
C LEU A 191 -2.22 4.35 -3.55
N VAL A 192 -1.66 3.41 -2.79
CA VAL A 192 -1.39 2.03 -3.22
C VAL A 192 -2.52 1.14 -2.72
N VAL A 193 -3.29 0.53 -3.62
CA VAL A 193 -4.42 -0.33 -3.27
C VAL A 193 -4.03 -1.80 -3.42
N ASP A 194 -3.96 -2.56 -2.33
CA ASP A 194 -3.84 -4.03 -2.39
C ASP A 194 -5.20 -4.63 -2.79
N ALA A 195 -5.32 -4.99 -4.06
CA ALA A 195 -6.57 -5.48 -4.65
C ALA A 195 -6.71 -7.00 -4.48
N PRO A 196 -7.93 -7.55 -4.58
CA PRO A 196 -8.12 -8.99 -4.81
C PRO A 196 -7.42 -9.45 -6.10
N SER A 197 -7.20 -10.76 -6.23
CA SER A 197 -6.71 -11.34 -7.48
C SER A 197 -7.74 -11.18 -8.59
N ILE A 198 -7.31 -10.84 -9.81
CA ILE A 198 -8.21 -10.42 -10.88
C ILE A 198 -9.06 -11.58 -11.43
N LEU A 199 -8.50 -12.79 -11.51
CA LEU A 199 -9.26 -13.94 -12.01
C LEU A 199 -10.23 -14.44 -10.95
N GLY A 200 -11.52 -14.45 -11.31
CA GLY A 200 -12.58 -15.02 -10.47
C GLY A 200 -13.09 -14.11 -9.34
N SER A 201 -12.70 -12.83 -9.30
CA SER A 201 -13.17 -11.86 -8.30
C SER A 201 -13.85 -10.65 -8.96
N GLY A 202 -15.13 -10.42 -8.65
CA GLY A 202 -15.83 -9.19 -9.06
C GLY A 202 -15.33 -7.94 -8.34
N ASP A 203 -14.85 -8.09 -7.10
CA ASP A 203 -14.31 -7.00 -6.28
C ASP A 203 -13.04 -6.39 -6.90
N ALA A 204 -12.23 -7.19 -7.61
CA ALA A 204 -11.07 -6.67 -8.35
C ALA A 204 -11.47 -5.65 -9.42
N ASN A 205 -12.62 -5.83 -10.09
CA ASN A 205 -13.14 -4.87 -11.07
C ASN A 205 -13.61 -3.57 -10.39
N VAL A 206 -14.11 -3.64 -9.15
CA VAL A 206 -14.48 -2.44 -8.40
C VAL A 206 -13.23 -1.60 -8.10
N VAL A 207 -12.13 -2.25 -7.70
CA VAL A 207 -10.85 -1.57 -7.49
C VAL A 207 -10.33 -0.99 -8.80
N GLU A 208 -10.31 -1.76 -9.88
CA GLU A 208 -9.84 -1.32 -11.21
C GLU A 208 -10.53 -0.02 -11.67
N ASN A 209 -11.83 0.09 -11.46
CA ASN A 209 -12.61 1.26 -11.84
C ASN A 209 -12.31 2.50 -10.99
N ALA A 210 -11.83 2.32 -9.76
CA ALA A 210 -11.58 3.40 -8.80
C ALA A 210 -10.12 3.92 -8.81
N VAL A 211 -9.21 3.26 -9.54
CA VAL A 211 -7.78 3.61 -9.59
C VAL A 211 -7.36 4.10 -10.97
N ASP A 212 -6.27 4.84 -11.05
CA ASP A 212 -5.72 5.35 -12.32
C ASP A 212 -5.08 4.23 -13.14
N ALA A 213 -4.49 3.25 -12.48
CA ALA A 213 -3.82 2.11 -13.10
C ALA A 213 -3.73 0.88 -12.19
N MET A 214 -3.46 -0.28 -12.78
CA MET A 214 -3.27 -1.57 -12.13
C MET A 214 -1.88 -2.12 -12.44
N ILE A 215 -1.17 -2.58 -11.41
CA ILE A 215 0.08 -3.34 -11.51
C ILE A 215 -0.26 -4.81 -11.30
N LEU A 216 0.11 -5.66 -12.27
CA LEU A 216 -0.11 -7.10 -12.18
C LEU A 216 1.15 -7.80 -11.67
N VAL A 217 1.05 -8.47 -10.54
CA VAL A 217 2.15 -9.25 -9.95
C VAL A 217 2.04 -10.69 -10.39
N ALA A 218 3.13 -11.22 -10.95
CA ALA A 218 3.30 -12.61 -11.32
C ALA A 218 4.48 -13.20 -10.55
N ARG A 219 4.29 -14.32 -9.87
CA ARG A 219 5.34 -14.99 -9.11
C ARG A 219 6.14 -15.94 -10.00
N SER A 220 7.45 -15.75 -10.05
CA SER A 220 8.38 -16.60 -10.78
C SER A 220 8.26 -18.06 -10.34
N GLY A 221 8.20 -18.96 -11.31
CA GLY A 221 8.06 -20.41 -11.08
C GLY A 221 6.70 -20.86 -10.53
N VAL A 222 5.76 -19.95 -10.29
CA VAL A 222 4.44 -20.27 -9.68
C VAL A 222 3.28 -19.83 -10.56
N THR A 223 3.26 -18.58 -11.01
CA THR A 223 2.16 -18.07 -11.85
C THR A 223 2.23 -18.73 -13.24
N GLN A 224 1.15 -19.37 -13.65
CA GLN A 224 1.08 -20.03 -14.95
C GLN A 224 0.91 -19.01 -16.09
N GLY A 225 1.54 -19.27 -17.23
CA GLY A 225 1.45 -18.38 -18.40
C GLY A 225 0.02 -18.12 -18.88
N ASN A 226 -0.84 -19.15 -18.86
CA ASN A 226 -2.25 -19.03 -19.25
C ASN A 226 -3.03 -18.13 -18.28
N ASP A 227 -2.77 -18.24 -16.99
CA ASP A 227 -3.41 -17.39 -15.97
C ASP A 227 -2.95 -15.93 -16.13
N LEU A 228 -1.67 -15.72 -16.39
CA LEU A 228 -1.13 -14.38 -16.64
C LEU A 228 -1.77 -13.75 -17.89
N GLN A 229 -1.89 -14.50 -18.98
CA GLN A 229 -2.55 -14.03 -20.20
C GLN A 229 -4.03 -13.71 -19.97
N ALA A 230 -4.75 -14.58 -19.24
CA ALA A 230 -6.15 -14.33 -18.89
C ALA A 230 -6.30 -13.07 -18.02
N ALA A 231 -5.40 -12.87 -17.06
CA ALA A 231 -5.39 -11.71 -16.18
C ALA A 231 -5.14 -10.41 -16.96
N VAL A 232 -4.15 -10.39 -17.85
CA VAL A 232 -3.87 -9.25 -18.74
C VAL A 232 -5.09 -8.96 -19.64
N LYS A 233 -5.69 -10.00 -20.21
CA LYS A 233 -6.89 -9.86 -21.05
C LYS A 233 -8.08 -9.28 -20.28
N GLN A 234 -8.25 -9.67 -19.02
CA GLN A 234 -9.34 -9.16 -18.17
C GLN A 234 -9.13 -7.69 -17.77
N LEU A 235 -7.91 -7.29 -17.40
CA LEU A 235 -7.58 -5.90 -17.08
C LEU A 235 -7.69 -4.98 -18.32
N GLY A 236 -7.35 -5.51 -19.49
CA GLY A 236 -7.26 -4.75 -20.73
C GLY A 236 -6.15 -3.69 -20.72
N ASP A 237 -5.88 -3.13 -21.90
CA ASP A 237 -4.71 -2.26 -22.13
C ASP A 237 -4.83 -0.88 -21.45
N ARG A 238 -6.04 -0.44 -21.11
CA ARG A 238 -6.28 0.92 -20.60
C ARG A 238 -5.86 1.11 -19.14
N LYS A 239 -5.86 0.02 -18.36
CA LYS A 239 -5.59 0.07 -16.91
C LYS A 239 -4.30 -0.65 -16.53
N ALA A 240 -3.80 -1.58 -17.34
CA ALA A 240 -2.55 -2.27 -17.05
C ALA A 240 -1.33 -1.33 -17.19
N MET A 241 -0.63 -1.08 -16.09
CA MET A 241 0.64 -0.35 -16.11
C MET A 241 1.82 -1.22 -16.54
N GLY A 242 1.75 -2.51 -16.23
CA GLY A 242 2.79 -3.48 -16.50
C GLY A 242 2.68 -4.71 -15.60
N VAL A 243 3.52 -5.71 -15.90
CA VAL A 243 3.66 -6.93 -15.11
C VAL A 243 4.95 -6.86 -14.31
N VAL A 244 4.88 -7.18 -13.02
CA VAL A 244 6.04 -7.34 -12.15
C VAL A 244 6.27 -8.82 -11.90
N LEU A 245 7.48 -9.28 -12.19
CA LEU A 245 7.91 -10.63 -11.83
C LEU A 245 8.45 -10.65 -10.40
N TRP A 246 7.73 -11.33 -9.52
CA TRP A 246 8.01 -11.46 -8.09
C TRP A 246 8.80 -12.73 -7.79
N ASN A 247 9.75 -12.64 -6.85
CA ASN A 247 10.59 -13.77 -6.42
C ASN A 247 11.36 -14.45 -7.56
N ALA A 248 11.83 -13.67 -8.54
CA ALA A 248 12.72 -14.17 -9.58
C ALA A 248 14.13 -14.35 -9.01
N GLU A 249 14.72 -15.53 -9.18
CA GLU A 249 16.13 -15.75 -8.89
C GLU A 249 16.99 -14.93 -9.86
N SER A 250 18.06 -14.29 -9.37
CA SER A 250 19.02 -13.67 -10.27
C SER A 250 19.64 -14.77 -11.13
N THR A 251 19.56 -14.68 -12.45
CA THR A 251 20.26 -15.58 -13.37
C THR A 251 21.76 -15.30 -13.37
N GLY A 252 22.40 -15.55 -12.24
CA GLY A 252 23.84 -15.46 -12.03
C GLY A 252 24.53 -16.78 -12.38
N LYS A 253 24.56 -17.11 -13.68
CA LYS A 253 25.59 -17.89 -14.41
C LYS A 253 24.98 -18.39 -15.72
N ALA A 254 25.25 -17.67 -16.82
CA ALA A 254 25.30 -18.31 -18.11
C ALA A 254 26.43 -19.36 -18.03
N GLN A 255 26.04 -20.63 -18.17
CA GLN A 255 26.96 -21.75 -18.36
C GLN A 255 27.85 -21.40 -19.56
N ARG A 256 29.10 -21.00 -19.30
CA ARG A 256 30.15 -21.07 -20.31
C ARG A 256 30.54 -22.55 -20.37
N THR A 257 29.87 -23.28 -21.26
CA THR A 257 30.44 -24.49 -21.88
C THR A 257 31.57 -24.09 -22.81
#